data_AF-A0A9W4PXG7-F1
#
_entry.id   AF-A0A9W4PXG7-F1
#
_cell.length_a   1.000
_cell.length_b   1.000
_cell.length_c   1.000
_cell.angle_alpha   90.00
_cell.angle_beta   90.00
_cell.angle_gamma   90.00
#
_symmetry.space_group_name_H-M   'P 1'
#
loop_
_entity.id
_entity.type
_entity.pdbx_description
1 polymer ?
#
loop_
_entity_poly.entity_id
_entity_poly.type
_entity_poly.pdbx_seq_one_letter_code
_entity_poly.pdbx_strand_id
1 'polypeptide(L)'
;MGEHPVLVARFSLHTRCHNCRRLMVMSVDVPDEEDAPTTVDDLVESALILRLPFSCSGCQHNIGTLVAVKKLPLPAQEACYA
;
A
#
# COMPACT_ATOMS: atom_id res chain seq x y z
N MET A 1 7.43 -12.00 23.13
CA MET A 1 6.89 -10.66 22.95
C MET A 1 7.04 -10.34 21.47
N GLY A 2 5.98 -10.57 20.70
CA GLY A 2 5.95 -10.14 19.31
C GLY A 2 4.95 -9.00 19.26
N GLU A 3 5.43 -7.76 19.35
CA GLU A 3 4.64 -6.61 18.95
C GLU A 3 4.38 -6.79 17.46
N HIS A 4 3.21 -7.31 17.11
CA HIS A 4 2.71 -7.16 15.76
C HIS A 4 2.45 -5.66 15.58
N PRO A 5 3.05 -5.01 14.58
CA PRO A 5 2.79 -3.61 14.35
C PRO A 5 1.29 -3.44 14.17
N VAL A 6 0.67 -2.67 15.06
CA VAL A 6 -0.73 -2.26 14.89
C VAL A 6 -0.74 -1.46 13.59
N LEU A 7 -1.58 -1.84 12.64
CA LEU A 7 -1.71 -1.14 11.38
C LEU A 7 -2.84 -0.13 11.53
N VAL A 8 -2.60 1.14 11.24
CA VAL A 8 -3.64 2.20 11.26
C VAL A 8 -4.38 2.32 9.94
N ALA A 9 -3.75 1.92 8.85
CA ALA A 9 -4.38 1.93 7.56
C ALA A 9 -3.81 0.86 6.63
N ARG A 10 -4.65 0.44 5.68
CA ARG A 10 -4.26 -0.44 4.59
C ARG A 10 -4.70 0.18 3.28
N PHE A 11 -3.83 0.17 2.29
CA PHE A 11 -4.11 0.75 0.99
C PHE A 11 -3.83 -0.26 -0.13
N SER A 12 -4.65 -0.25 -1.17
CA SER A 12 -4.46 -0.97 -2.41
C SER A 12 -4.09 0.01 -3.51
N LEU A 13 -2.86 -0.11 -3.99
CA LEU A 13 -2.30 0.67 -5.08
C LEU A 13 -2.46 -0.12 -6.37
N HIS A 14 -3.13 0.49 -7.34
CA HIS A 14 -3.28 -0.04 -8.67
C HIS A 14 -2.29 0.69 -9.57
N THR A 15 -1.26 -0.01 -10.00
CA THR A 15 -0.20 0.51 -10.86
C THR A 15 -0.32 -0.11 -12.23
N ARG A 16 -0.27 0.70 -13.28
CA ARG A 16 -0.31 0.24 -14.66
C ARG A 16 1.08 0.37 -15.27
N CYS A 17 1.65 -0.76 -15.69
CA CYS A 17 2.92 -0.74 -16.40
C CYS A 17 2.77 -0.09 -17.78
N HIS A 18 3.69 0.78 -18.21
CA HIS A 18 3.64 1.37 -19.55
C HIS A 18 4.03 0.37 -20.66
N ASN A 19 4.90 -0.58 -20.35
CA ASN A 19 5.40 -1.56 -21.32
C ASN A 19 4.34 -2.62 -21.62
N CYS A 20 3.93 -3.40 -20.60
CA CYS A 20 2.93 -4.46 -20.79
C CYS A 20 1.47 -3.98 -20.70
N ARG A 21 1.22 -2.71 -20.33
CA ARG A 21 -0.12 -2.18 -19.99
C ARG A 21 -0.86 -2.94 -18.90
N ARG A 22 -0.16 -3.85 -18.21
CA ARG A 22 -0.71 -4.74 -17.18
C ARG A 22 -1.01 -3.94 -15.93
N LEU A 23 -2.20 -4.15 -15.40
CA LEU A 23 -2.59 -3.62 -14.10
C LEU A 23 -2.02 -4.55 -13.02
N MET A 24 -1.24 -3.98 -12.13
CA MET A 24 -0.75 -4.65 -10.93
C MET A 24 -1.41 -4.00 -9.72
N VAL A 25 -1.71 -4.83 -8.73
CA VAL A 25 -2.30 -4.37 -7.47
C VAL A 25 -1.36 -4.75 -6.35
N MET A 26 -0.99 -3.76 -5.53
CA MET A 26 -0.12 -3.93 -4.38
C MET A 26 -0.84 -3.43 -3.13
N SER A 27 -0.81 -4.23 -2.07
CA SER A 27 -1.28 -3.81 -0.75
C SER A 27 -0.14 -3.20 0.05
N VAL A 28 -0.41 -2.07 0.68
CA VAL A 28 0.50 -1.39 1.59
C VAL A 28 -0.16 -1.30 2.93
N ASP A 29 0.58 -1.76 3.92
CA ASP A 29 0.17 -1.80 5.31
C ASP A 29 0.92 -0.65 6.01
N VAL A 30 0.17 0.28 6.58
CA VAL A 30 0.72 1.47 7.25
C VAL A 30 0.69 1.20 8.76
N PRO A 31 1.85 1.16 9.43
CA PRO A 31 1.93 0.97 10.88
C PRO A 31 1.41 2.20 11.65
N ASP A 32 0.96 1.97 12.89
CA ASP A 32 0.56 2.97 13.89
C ASP A 32 1.78 3.77 14.35
N GLU A 33 2.19 4.74 13.53
CA GLU A 33 3.20 5.73 13.86
C GLU A 33 2.52 7.10 14.05
N GLU A 34 3.10 8.00 14.86
CA GLU A 34 2.48 9.30 15.21
C GLU A 34 2.19 10.21 13.99
N ASP A 35 2.80 9.93 12.84
CA ASP A 35 2.64 10.66 11.57
C ASP A 35 2.17 9.72 10.44
N ALA A 36 1.51 8.61 10.80
CA ALA A 36 1.15 7.58 9.85
C ALA A 36 -0.06 8.00 8.98
N PRO A 37 0.03 7.87 7.64
CA PRO A 37 -1.06 8.27 6.76
C PRO A 37 -2.28 7.38 6.93
N THR A 38 -3.37 7.96 7.43
CA THR A 38 -4.64 7.24 7.64
C THR A 38 -5.59 7.34 6.45
N THR A 39 -5.34 8.26 5.52
CA THR A 39 -6.16 8.49 4.32
C THR A 39 -5.33 8.42 3.04
N VAL A 40 -6.03 8.32 1.89
CA VAL A 40 -5.36 8.26 0.58
C VAL A 40 -4.64 9.56 0.27
N ASP A 41 -5.20 10.71 0.65
CA ASP A 41 -4.58 12.03 0.44
C ASP A 41 -3.26 12.10 1.19
N ASP A 42 -3.30 11.78 2.48
CA ASP A 42 -2.13 11.71 3.37
C ASP A 42 -1.06 10.77 2.81
N LEU A 43 -1.44 9.57 2.34
CA LEU A 43 -0.52 8.62 1.72
C LEU A 43 0.18 9.18 0.47
N VAL A 44 -0.53 9.96 -0.33
CA VAL A 44 0.00 10.64 -1.53
C VAL A 44 0.92 11.78 -1.11
N GLU A 45 0.54 12.58 -0.12
CA GLU A 45 1.33 13.69 0.43
C GLU A 45 2.62 13.23 1.10
N SER A 46 2.58 12.15 1.90
CA SER A 46 3.77 11.54 2.53
C SER A 46 4.72 10.87 1.52
N ALA A 47 4.36 10.82 0.23
CA ALA A 47 5.14 10.18 -0.83
C ALA A 47 5.45 8.69 -0.58
N LEU A 48 4.70 8.02 0.30
CA LEU A 48 4.92 6.61 0.63
C LEU A 48 4.79 5.73 -0.61
N ILE A 49 3.88 6.11 -1.51
CA ILE A 49 3.66 5.48 -2.81
C ILE A 49 4.90 5.56 -3.71
N LEU A 50 5.65 6.68 -3.65
CA LEU A 50 6.87 6.89 -4.44
C LEU A 50 8.04 6.08 -3.89
N ARG A 51 8.01 5.72 -2.60
CA ARG A 51 9.04 4.89 -1.95
C ARG A 51 8.86 3.40 -2.20
N LEU A 52 7.70 2.98 -2.69
CA LEU A 52 7.43 1.57 -2.91
C LEU A 52 8.18 1.06 -4.15
N PRO A 53 8.90 -0.06 -4.03
CA PRO A 53 9.54 -0.67 -5.18
C PRO A 53 8.47 -1.25 -6.10
N PHE A 54 8.19 -0.55 -7.20
CA PHE A 54 7.37 -1.09 -8.28
C PHE A 54 8.24 -1.93 -9.22
N SER A 55 7.97 -3.23 -9.29
CA SER A 55 8.61 -4.13 -10.25
C SER A 55 7.55 -4.91 -11.04
N CYS A 56 7.47 -4.65 -12.35
CA CYS A 56 6.58 -5.39 -13.25
C CYS A 56 6.98 -6.87 -13.31
N SER A 57 6.16 -7.78 -12.80
CA SER A 57 6.46 -9.23 -12.85
C SER A 57 6.46 -9.82 -14.27
N GLY A 58 5.83 -9.14 -15.24
CA GLY A 58 5.85 -9.58 -16.65
C GLY A 58 7.07 -9.09 -17.44
N CYS A 59 7.54 -7.88 -17.17
CA CYS A 59 8.54 -7.18 -17.98
C CYS A 59 9.81 -6.81 -17.23
N GLN A 60 9.85 -7.03 -15.92
CA GLN A 60 10.94 -6.68 -14.99
C GLN A 60 11.37 -5.20 -15.07
N HIS A 61 10.53 -4.34 -15.65
CA HIS A 61 10.75 -2.91 -15.70
C HIS A 61 10.04 -2.21 -14.54
N ASN A 62 10.70 -1.19 -14.01
CA ASN A 62 10.20 -0.34 -12.93
C ASN A 62 9.48 0.90 -13.47
N ILE A 63 8.89 0.80 -14.67
CA ILE A 63 8.16 1.89 -15.33
C ILE A 63 6.67 1.57 -15.31
N GLY A 64 5.95 2.23 -14.41
CA GLY A 64 4.51 2.15 -14.28
C GLY A 64 3.96 3.44 -13.69
N THR A 65 2.73 3.75 -14.04
CA THR A 65 2.00 4.89 -13.46
C THR A 65 0.96 4.36 -12.50
N LEU A 66 0.91 4.95 -11.31
CA LEU A 66 -0.19 4.71 -10.37
C LEU A 66 -1.48 5.24 -10.99
N VAL A 67 -2.47 4.37 -11.17
CA VAL A 67 -3.75 4.72 -11.78
C VAL A 67 -4.88 4.83 -10.77
N ALA A 68 -4.80 4.13 -9.65
CA ALA A 68 -5.79 4.25 -8.59
C ALA A 68 -5.20 3.86 -7.23
N VAL A 69 -5.72 4.50 -6.18
CA VAL A 69 -5.45 4.14 -4.78
C VAL A 69 -6.78 3.89 -4.11
N LYS A 70 -6.87 2.82 -3.33
CA LYS A 70 -8.07 2.50 -2.55
C LYS A 70 -7.68 2.21 -1.12
N LYS A 71 -8.32 2.86 -0.16
CA LYS A 71 -8.23 2.43 1.24
C LYS A 71 -8.96 1.10 1.39
N LEU A 72 -8.27 0.11 1.92
CA LEU A 72 -8.86 -1.16 2.31
C LEU A 72 -9.24 -1.11 3.80
N PRO A 73 -10.30 -1.81 4.21
CA PRO A 73 -10.51 -2.07 5.62
C PRO A 73 -9.28 -2.82 6.15
N LEU A 74 -8.77 -2.36 7.31
CA LEU A 74 -7.79 -3.12 8.06
C LEU A 74 -8.36 -4.53 8.30
N PRO A 75 -7.55 -5.60 8.20
CA PRO A 75 -7.98 -6.87 8.75
C PRO A 75 -8.27 -6.57 10.22
N ALA A 76 -9.54 -6.69 10.61
CA ALA A 76 -9.90 -6.58 12.01
C ALA A 76 -8.97 -7.54 12.74
N GLN A 77 -8.01 -7.00 13.50
CA GLN A 77 -7.23 -7.81 14.42
C GLN A 77 -8.29 -8.48 15.26
N GLU A 78 -8.49 -9.77 15.02
CA GLU A 78 -9.45 -10.56 15.74
C GLU A 78 -9.14 -10.29 17.20
N ALA A 79 -10.11 -9.67 17.87
CA ALA A 79 -10.11 -9.46 19.29
C ALA A 79 -10.17 -10.84 19.95
N CYS A 80 -9.06 -11.57 19.96
CA CYS A 80 -8.86 -12.72 20.82
C CYS A 80 -8.43 -12.18 22.18
N TYR A 81 -9.39 -11.49 22.81
CA TYR A 81 -9.48 -11.43 24.26
C TYR A 81 -10.02 -12.80 24.69
N ALA A 82 -9.14 -13.66 25.20
CA ALA A 82 -9.50 -14.89 25.90
C ALA A 82 -8.70 -14.96 27.20
#